data_AF-A0AAW3NG43-F1
#
_entry.id   AF-A0AAW3NG43-F1
#
_cell.length_a   1.000
_cell.length_b   1.000
_cell.length_c   1.000
_cell.angle_alpha   90.00
_cell.angle_beta   90.00
_cell.angle_gamma   90.00
#
_symmetry.space_group_name_H-M   'P 1'
#
loop_
_entity.id
_entity.type
_entity.pdbx_description
1 polymer ?
#
loop_
_entity_poly.entity_id
_entity_poly.type
_entity_poly.pdbx_seq_one_letter_code
_entity_poly.pdbx_strand_id
1 'polypeptide(L)'
;MGDYSVAIGSLSTGVAATGTALTTLSTSLAAGTVGLVQQSGGASGAGTITIGATTGGTVVDVSGTAGARQIKGVAGGSDATDAVNVPQLQQLATTVGAIGANAVVYDDASHARVTLGTPAASTPVALTNVADAVLTSASTDAVSGRQIYVTNQTLAGLATGMAAGTVGLVQQGGGAPGADAIAIAIGATTGGTIMDVSGTDGAQRITGVAAGREATDAVNVTQLNQVAGAINAVASNAVSYDDPARVSVTLGGLHATSTVPLRNVASGALSTTSTDAVNGAQLFATNQAVQANTSAITELASHVGRIQASVPSQPVPSQQGSLKFVSVNSSGTAAAASGTEAVAVGSNGTASANNAVALGPGTVAERDNTVSFGNAATGLTRTLTNVSTGVASTDAVNVQQLNDSLGSVRNQIEHDRRDANGGTASAVAIASLPQAPSPGTSVVAIGGGSYAGQSAMAVGLSTYAGRWIFKASGSTNTRGTVAAGVGAGYAG
;
A
#
# COMPACT_ATOMS: atom_id res chain seq x y z
N MET A 1 87.56 191.51 31.74
CA MET A 1 86.66 190.42 32.21
C MET A 1 85.70 190.04 31.08
N GLY A 2 86.10 189.16 30.15
CA GLY A 2 85.30 188.78 28.96
C GLY A 2 85.19 187.28 28.65
N ASP A 3 86.08 186.40 29.16
CA ASP A 3 86.18 185.01 28.68
C ASP A 3 85.30 183.95 29.37
N TYR A 4 84.68 184.25 30.52
CA TYR A 4 83.92 183.22 31.25
C TYR A 4 82.54 182.89 30.63
N SER A 5 81.98 183.74 29.76
CA SER A 5 80.64 183.52 29.20
C SER A 5 80.60 182.44 28.12
N VAL A 6 81.69 182.23 27.37
CA VAL A 6 81.70 181.34 26.18
C VAL A 6 81.75 179.85 26.57
N ALA A 7 82.55 179.48 27.59
CA ALA A 7 82.67 178.09 28.03
C ALA A 7 81.36 177.56 28.65
N ILE A 8 80.64 178.41 29.38
CA ILE A 8 79.34 178.06 29.98
C ILE A 8 78.29 177.83 28.89
N GLY A 9 78.32 178.59 27.79
CA GLY A 9 77.43 178.37 26.64
C GLY A 9 77.69 177.06 25.88
N SER A 10 78.94 176.62 25.78
CA SER A 10 79.29 175.33 25.14
C SER A 10 78.86 174.13 26.00
N LEU A 11 79.01 174.25 27.32
CA LEU A 11 78.53 173.21 28.24
C LEU A 11 76.99 173.15 28.26
N SER A 12 76.29 174.30 28.24
CA SER A 12 74.83 174.32 28.22
C SER A 12 74.26 173.71 26.93
N THR A 13 74.88 173.98 25.77
CA THR A 13 74.50 173.38 24.49
C THR A 13 74.78 171.88 24.44
N GLY A 14 75.92 171.42 24.96
CA GLY A 14 76.24 169.98 25.05
C GLY A 14 75.33 169.20 26.01
N VAL A 15 75.00 169.79 27.17
CA VAL A 15 74.03 169.21 28.12
C VAL A 15 72.62 169.20 27.53
N ALA A 16 72.21 170.26 26.81
CA ALA A 16 70.91 170.28 26.12
C ALA A 16 70.83 169.23 25.01
N ALA A 17 71.89 169.03 24.22
CA ALA A 17 71.95 168.00 23.18
C ALA A 17 71.94 166.58 23.77
N THR A 18 72.62 166.37 24.91
CA THR A 18 72.54 165.12 25.65
C THR A 18 71.14 164.91 26.22
N GLY A 19 70.51 165.97 26.73
CA GLY A 19 69.13 165.96 27.22
C GLY A 19 68.14 165.62 26.12
N THR A 20 68.29 166.15 24.90
CA THR A 20 67.44 165.79 23.75
C THR A 20 67.70 164.37 23.28
N ALA A 21 68.96 163.92 23.14
CA ALA A 21 69.28 162.55 22.75
C ALA A 21 68.76 161.51 23.76
N LEU A 22 68.89 161.78 25.07
CA LEU A 22 68.35 160.92 26.12
C LEU A 22 66.82 160.95 26.12
N THR A 23 66.22 162.11 25.81
CA THR A 23 64.75 162.22 25.61
C THR A 23 64.30 161.40 24.41
N THR A 24 65.01 161.47 23.28
CA THR A 24 64.72 160.68 22.08
C THR A 24 64.91 159.19 22.33
N LEU A 25 65.98 158.78 23.02
CA LEU A 25 66.20 157.38 23.40
C LEU A 25 65.11 156.89 24.37
N SER A 26 64.75 157.70 25.37
CA SER A 26 63.66 157.40 26.31
C SER A 26 62.33 157.27 25.58
N THR A 27 62.03 158.18 24.66
CA THR A 27 60.80 158.14 23.86
C THR A 27 60.80 156.95 22.91
N SER A 28 61.95 156.62 22.30
CA SER A 28 62.09 155.47 21.40
C SER A 28 62.02 154.15 22.15
N LEU A 29 62.56 154.07 23.37
CA LEU A 29 62.47 152.89 24.22
C LEU A 29 61.05 152.71 24.77
N ALA A 30 60.41 153.80 25.21
CA ALA A 30 59.01 153.79 25.65
C ALA A 30 58.04 153.45 24.50
N ALA A 31 58.34 153.91 23.28
CA ALA A 31 57.61 153.53 22.07
C ALA A 31 58.02 152.15 21.52
N GLY A 32 59.05 151.50 22.09
CA GLY A 32 59.55 150.20 21.62
C GLY A 32 60.13 150.22 20.19
N THR A 33 60.59 151.37 19.70
CA THR A 33 61.15 151.55 18.34
C THR A 33 62.66 151.36 18.26
N VAL A 34 63.32 151.06 19.39
CA VAL A 34 64.76 150.73 19.45
C VAL A 34 65.00 149.54 20.38
N GLY A 35 65.77 148.54 19.93
CA GLY A 35 66.09 147.33 20.72
C GLY A 35 66.03 146.03 19.90
N LEU A 36 66.12 144.87 20.56
CA LEU A 36 65.92 143.55 19.92
C LEU A 36 64.44 143.21 19.77
N VAL A 37 63.60 143.63 20.72
CA VAL A 37 62.15 143.52 20.62
C VAL A 37 61.64 144.88 20.13
N GLN A 38 61.18 144.93 18.89
CA GLN A 38 60.76 146.17 18.25
C GLN A 38 59.34 146.04 17.73
N GLN A 39 58.54 147.09 17.95
CA GLN A 39 57.27 147.23 17.27
C GLN A 39 57.50 147.88 15.89
N SER A 40 57.24 147.12 14.82
CA SER A 40 57.40 147.64 13.46
C SER A 40 56.15 148.43 13.02
N GLY A 41 56.32 149.73 12.73
CA GLY A 41 55.48 150.49 11.78
C GLY A 41 54.05 150.91 12.19
N GLY A 42 53.76 151.33 13.43
CA GLY A 42 52.43 151.87 13.76
C GLY A 42 52.31 152.56 15.13
N ALA A 43 51.23 153.31 15.34
CA ALA A 43 50.89 153.91 16.63
C ALA A 43 50.76 152.84 17.73
N SER A 44 50.99 153.25 18.98
CA SER A 44 51.06 152.35 20.15
C SER A 44 49.89 151.35 20.16
N GLY A 45 50.22 150.05 20.03
CA GLY A 45 49.26 148.94 20.10
C GLY A 45 48.87 148.23 18.80
N ALA A 46 49.32 148.67 17.61
CA ALA A 46 48.88 148.08 16.33
C ALA A 46 49.98 147.48 15.42
N GLY A 47 51.25 147.85 15.62
CA GLY A 47 52.37 147.29 14.85
C GLY A 47 52.77 145.88 15.30
N THR A 48 53.30 145.05 14.39
CA THR A 48 53.81 143.70 14.72
C THR A 48 55.03 143.80 15.63
N ILE A 49 55.06 142.97 16.67
CA ILE A 49 56.24 142.83 17.51
C ILE A 49 57.20 141.87 16.82
N THR A 50 58.37 142.39 16.47
CA THR A 50 59.47 141.62 15.90
C THR A 50 60.55 141.41 16.95
N ILE A 51 61.15 140.23 16.97
CA ILE A 51 62.26 139.91 17.85
C ILE A 51 63.46 139.60 16.96
N GLY A 52 64.48 140.46 17.00
CA GLY A 52 65.73 140.28 16.26
C GLY A 52 65.60 140.30 14.74
N ALA A 53 64.48 140.80 14.17
CA ALA A 53 64.20 140.69 12.74
C ALA A 53 65.27 141.34 11.82
N THR A 54 65.95 142.39 12.26
CA THR A 54 67.03 143.04 11.50
C THR A 54 68.44 142.49 11.80
N THR A 55 68.57 141.68 12.85
CA THR A 55 69.84 141.12 13.33
C THR A 55 69.97 139.60 13.10
N GLY A 56 68.89 138.90 12.76
CA GLY A 56 68.85 137.45 12.49
C GLY A 56 68.68 136.56 13.74
N GLY A 57 68.65 135.24 13.52
CA GLY A 57 68.50 134.19 14.53
C GLY A 57 67.52 133.09 14.10
N THR A 58 67.82 131.81 14.36
CA THR A 58 66.95 130.67 14.01
C THR A 58 66.16 130.12 15.20
N VAL A 59 66.50 130.53 16.41
CA VAL A 59 65.89 130.05 17.66
C VAL A 59 65.59 131.24 18.56
N VAL A 60 64.35 131.32 19.02
CA VAL A 60 63.96 132.15 20.16
C VAL A 60 63.96 131.24 21.37
N ASP A 61 65.06 131.24 22.13
CA ASP A 61 65.14 130.46 23.36
C ASP A 61 64.51 131.24 24.52
N VAL A 62 63.39 130.73 25.02
CA VAL A 62 62.65 131.30 26.16
C VAL A 62 62.93 130.57 27.47
N SER A 63 63.85 129.60 27.47
CA SER A 63 64.24 128.87 28.68
C SER A 63 64.83 129.80 29.74
N GLY A 64 64.63 129.43 31.00
CA GLY A 64 65.24 130.10 32.14
C GLY A 64 65.99 129.11 33.03
N THR A 65 66.72 129.63 34.02
CA THR A 65 67.41 128.79 35.02
C THR A 65 66.46 127.91 35.86
N ALA A 66 65.16 128.19 35.84
CA ALA A 66 64.10 127.38 36.45
C ALA A 66 63.38 126.43 35.47
N GLY A 67 63.88 126.27 34.24
CA GLY A 67 63.34 125.35 33.22
C GLY A 67 62.50 126.01 32.12
N ALA A 68 61.68 125.20 31.44
CA ALA A 68 60.82 125.63 30.34
C ALA A 68 59.77 126.65 30.81
N ARG A 69 59.49 127.65 29.98
CA ARG A 69 58.48 128.69 30.26
C ARG A 69 57.26 128.52 29.38
N GLN A 70 56.09 128.87 29.91
CA GLN A 70 54.87 128.97 29.12
C GLN A 70 54.89 130.27 28.30
N ILE A 71 54.58 130.18 27.01
CA ILE A 71 54.29 131.35 26.18
C ILE A 71 52.77 131.54 26.18
N LYS A 72 52.29 132.61 26.83
CA LYS A 72 50.85 132.93 26.91
C LYS A 72 50.46 133.90 25.80
N GLY A 73 49.20 133.83 25.35
CA GLY A 73 48.66 134.68 24.29
C GLY A 73 49.01 134.24 22.86
N VAL A 74 49.51 133.01 22.67
CA VAL A 74 49.77 132.44 21.34
C VAL A 74 48.45 132.13 20.65
N ALA A 75 48.14 132.89 19.60
CA ALA A 75 47.02 132.60 18.70
C ALA A 75 47.26 131.28 17.95
N GLY A 76 46.21 130.69 17.36
CA GLY A 76 46.37 129.48 16.56
C GLY A 76 47.26 129.75 15.36
N GLY A 77 48.25 128.90 15.13
CA GLY A 77 49.10 129.01 13.94
C GLY A 77 48.27 128.87 12.68
N SER A 78 48.42 129.82 11.75
CA SER A 78 47.75 129.80 10.45
C SER A 78 48.69 129.30 9.36
N ASP A 79 50.00 129.53 9.52
CA ASP A 79 51.05 129.05 8.63
C ASP A 79 51.71 127.77 9.16
N ALA A 80 52.30 126.98 8.26
CA ALA A 80 52.95 125.71 8.62
C ALA A 80 54.16 125.87 9.58
N THR A 81 54.72 127.09 9.67
CA THR A 81 55.86 127.44 10.53
C THR A 81 55.47 128.12 11.83
N ASP A 82 54.17 128.38 12.03
CA ASP A 82 53.69 128.99 13.27
C ASP A 82 53.79 128.02 14.44
N ALA A 83 53.89 128.59 15.64
CA ALA A 83 53.75 127.80 16.86
C ALA A 83 52.31 127.27 16.97
N VAL A 84 52.16 125.98 17.24
CA VAL A 84 50.86 125.36 17.50
C VAL A 84 50.44 125.67 18.93
N ASN A 85 49.20 126.14 19.10
CA ASN A 85 48.65 126.36 20.43
C ASN A 85 47.91 125.12 20.98
N VAL A 86 47.61 125.14 22.28
CA VAL A 86 46.93 124.02 22.96
C VAL A 86 45.57 123.68 22.31
N PRO A 87 44.70 124.66 21.95
CA PRO A 87 43.46 124.38 21.22
C PRO A 87 43.63 123.58 19.92
N GLN A 88 44.62 123.89 19.08
CA GLN A 88 44.88 123.15 17.83
C GLN A 88 45.30 121.70 18.10
N LEU A 89 46.13 121.47 19.12
CA LEU A 89 46.51 120.11 19.54
C LEU A 89 45.32 119.34 20.12
N GLN A 90 44.44 120.00 20.87
CA GLN A 90 43.20 119.41 21.39
C GLN A 90 42.22 119.05 20.27
N GLN A 91 42.14 119.88 19.23
CA GLN A 91 41.34 119.58 18.04
C GLN A 91 41.85 118.31 17.34
N LEU A 92 43.16 118.19 17.15
CA LEU A 92 43.78 116.97 16.60
C LEU A 92 43.51 115.75 17.48
N ALA A 93 43.67 115.86 18.80
CA ALA A 93 43.38 114.78 19.74
C ALA A 93 41.90 114.34 19.68
N THR A 94 40.99 115.29 19.47
CA THR A 94 39.55 115.01 19.29
C THR A 94 39.29 114.26 17.98
N THR A 95 39.89 114.68 16.87
CA THR A 95 39.76 114.00 15.57
C THR A 95 40.32 112.57 15.62
N VAL A 96 41.50 112.37 16.21
CA VAL A 96 42.11 111.03 16.36
C VAL A 96 41.30 110.17 17.32
N GLY A 97 40.81 110.74 18.43
CA GLY A 97 39.93 110.04 19.37
C GLY A 97 38.62 109.58 18.74
N ALA A 98 38.04 110.37 17.84
CA ALA A 98 36.83 110.02 17.10
C ALA A 98 37.03 108.85 16.12
N ILE A 99 38.22 108.73 15.52
CA ILE A 99 38.59 107.56 14.69
C ILE A 99 38.67 106.31 15.57
N GLY A 100 39.31 106.40 16.75
CA GLY A 100 39.41 105.29 17.70
C GLY A 100 38.05 104.78 18.19
N ALA A 101 37.04 105.65 18.31
CA ALA A 101 35.70 105.28 18.75
C ALA A 101 34.90 104.44 17.73
N ASN A 102 35.21 104.56 16.44
CA ASN A 102 34.49 103.86 15.36
C ASN A 102 35.31 102.76 14.68
N ALA A 103 36.57 102.59 15.09
CA ALA A 103 37.44 101.54 14.57
C ALA A 103 37.11 100.18 15.21
N VAL A 104 37.21 99.11 14.41
CA VAL A 104 37.30 97.75 14.95
C VAL A 104 38.73 97.55 15.41
N VAL A 105 38.90 97.20 16.69
CA VAL A 105 40.20 96.94 17.30
C VAL A 105 40.25 95.50 17.81
N TYR A 106 41.45 94.97 17.90
CA TYR A 106 41.67 93.69 18.57
C TYR A 106 41.52 93.85 20.08
N ASP A 107 41.15 92.75 20.74
CA ASP A 107 40.92 92.73 22.19
C ASP A 107 42.22 92.99 22.96
N ASP A 108 43.36 92.54 22.43
CA ASP A 108 44.69 92.77 22.98
C ASP A 108 45.79 92.74 21.89
N ALA A 109 47.04 92.93 22.32
CA ALA A 109 48.22 92.97 21.44
C ALA A 109 48.59 91.63 20.78
N SER A 110 47.99 90.50 21.18
CA SER A 110 48.22 89.20 20.56
C SER A 110 47.48 89.03 19.24
N HIS A 111 46.50 89.89 18.96
CA HIS A 111 45.62 89.84 17.79
C HIS A 111 44.85 88.51 17.64
N ALA A 112 44.69 87.75 18.72
CA ALA A 112 44.00 86.46 18.69
C ALA A 112 42.47 86.60 18.56
N ARG A 113 41.91 87.76 18.93
CA ARG A 113 40.47 87.97 19.01
C ARG A 113 40.07 89.42 18.73
N VAL A 114 38.93 89.55 18.07
CA VAL A 114 38.15 90.79 17.97
C VAL A 114 36.80 90.51 18.61
N THR A 115 36.45 91.26 19.66
CA THR A 115 35.10 91.26 20.24
C THR A 115 34.32 92.42 19.65
N LEU A 116 33.27 92.11 18.90
CA LEU A 116 32.36 93.11 18.36
C LEU A 116 31.37 93.55 19.44
N GLY A 117 31.48 94.81 19.87
CA GLY A 117 30.73 95.36 21.01
C GLY A 117 31.59 95.49 22.27
N THR A 118 30.99 95.73 23.43
CA THR A 118 31.73 95.75 24.69
C THR A 118 31.65 94.38 25.38
N PRO A 119 32.64 93.98 26.19
CA PRO A 119 32.58 92.72 26.96
C PRO A 119 31.38 92.60 27.90
N ALA A 120 30.71 93.73 28.21
CA ALA A 120 29.50 93.81 29.04
C ALA A 120 28.21 94.03 28.22
N ALA A 121 28.27 94.07 26.89
CA ALA A 121 27.11 94.27 26.04
C ALA A 121 26.23 93.00 26.01
N SER A 122 24.93 93.18 26.27
CA SER A 122 23.93 92.11 26.21
C SER A 122 23.33 91.91 24.81
N THR A 123 23.65 92.81 23.86
CA THR A 123 23.14 92.78 22.49
C THR A 123 24.28 92.48 21.51
N PRO A 124 24.23 91.36 20.76
CA PRO A 124 25.22 91.04 19.72
C PRO A 124 25.28 92.10 18.61
N VAL A 125 26.46 92.31 18.04
CA VAL A 125 26.66 93.18 16.87
C VAL A 125 26.41 92.40 15.59
N ALA A 126 25.57 92.94 14.69
CA ALA A 126 25.35 92.35 13.37
C ALA A 126 26.56 92.58 12.46
N LEU A 127 27.14 91.50 11.94
CA LEU A 127 28.15 91.56 10.88
C LEU A 127 27.45 91.42 9.52
N THR A 128 27.40 92.50 8.74
CA THR A 128 26.66 92.55 7.47
C THR A 128 27.60 92.66 6.27
N ASN A 129 27.08 92.35 5.07
CA ASN A 129 27.85 92.37 3.82
C ASN A 129 29.07 91.43 3.79
N VAL A 130 28.99 90.30 4.51
CA VAL A 130 29.99 89.23 4.45
C VAL A 130 29.81 88.48 3.13
N ALA A 131 30.87 88.42 2.31
CA ALA A 131 30.87 87.61 1.10
C ALA A 131 30.80 86.11 1.43
N ASP A 132 30.29 85.31 0.49
CA ASP A 132 30.30 83.86 0.65
C ASP A 132 31.75 83.34 0.73
N ALA A 133 32.06 82.60 1.79
CA ALA A 133 33.36 81.96 1.95
C ALA A 133 33.56 80.84 0.90
N VAL A 134 34.80 80.56 0.52
CA VAL A 134 35.10 79.35 -0.25
C VAL A 134 35.31 78.19 0.74
N LEU A 135 34.35 77.26 0.82
CA LEU A 135 34.41 76.17 1.79
C LEU A 135 35.40 75.09 1.33
N THR A 136 36.52 74.99 2.04
CA THR A 136 37.52 73.92 1.91
C THR A 136 37.88 73.39 3.29
N SER A 137 38.59 72.25 3.38
CA SER A 137 39.01 71.68 4.66
C SER A 137 39.98 72.55 5.47
N ALA A 138 40.55 73.60 4.87
CA ALA A 138 41.47 74.54 5.53
C ALA A 138 40.87 75.95 5.70
N SER A 139 39.59 76.15 5.37
CA SER A 139 38.97 77.48 5.44
C SER A 139 38.88 77.97 6.88
N THR A 140 39.38 79.19 7.10
CA THR A 140 39.27 79.94 8.36
C THR A 140 38.37 81.17 8.20
N ASP A 141 37.64 81.26 7.08
CA ASP A 141 36.82 82.40 6.73
C ASP A 141 35.49 82.38 7.49
N ALA A 142 34.91 83.57 7.68
CA ALA A 142 33.53 83.67 8.14
C ALA A 142 32.56 83.22 7.04
N VAL A 143 31.63 82.33 7.37
CA VAL A 143 30.58 81.90 6.44
C VAL A 143 29.41 82.88 6.46
N SER A 144 28.84 83.16 5.30
CA SER A 144 27.67 84.04 5.20
C SER A 144 26.40 83.31 5.67
N GLY A 145 25.40 84.09 6.11
CA GLY A 145 24.08 83.52 6.48
C GLY A 145 23.40 82.77 5.33
N ARG A 146 23.66 83.15 4.08
CA ARG A 146 23.17 82.44 2.87
C ARG A 146 23.74 81.03 2.76
N GLN A 147 25.04 80.85 3.03
CA GLN A 147 25.68 79.54 2.92
C GLN A 147 25.16 78.57 3.98
N ILE A 148 25.01 79.06 5.22
CA ILE A 148 24.38 78.29 6.29
C ILE A 148 22.92 77.96 5.93
N TYR A 149 22.18 78.91 5.37
CA TYR A 149 20.79 78.67 4.95
C TYR A 149 20.68 77.56 3.90
N VAL A 150 21.53 77.54 2.88
CA VAL A 150 21.54 76.46 1.88
C VAL A 150 21.78 75.10 2.53
N THR A 151 22.78 74.99 3.41
CA THR A 151 23.03 73.76 4.18
C THR A 151 21.81 73.36 5.01
N ASN A 152 21.17 74.31 5.68
CA ASN A 152 19.97 74.05 6.48
C ASN A 152 18.79 73.58 5.61
N GLN A 153 18.64 74.11 4.39
CA GLN A 153 17.62 73.63 3.44
C GLN A 153 17.92 72.21 2.97
N THR A 154 19.18 71.87 2.69
CA THR A 154 19.57 70.49 2.36
C THR A 154 19.33 69.54 3.54
N LEU A 155 19.68 69.95 4.76
CA LEU A 155 19.43 69.16 5.98
C LEU A 155 17.93 69.00 6.24
N ALA A 156 17.14 70.05 6.06
CA ALA A 156 15.69 69.99 6.16
C ALA A 156 15.11 69.03 5.11
N GLY A 157 15.59 69.10 3.86
CA GLY A 157 15.21 68.17 2.80
C GLY A 157 15.55 66.72 3.13
N LEU A 158 16.74 66.46 3.67
CA LEU A 158 17.15 65.13 4.15
C LEU A 158 16.25 64.66 5.31
N ALA A 159 15.99 65.52 6.29
CA ALA A 159 15.13 65.19 7.43
C ALA A 159 13.70 64.89 6.98
N THR A 160 13.14 65.69 6.07
CA THR A 160 11.83 65.42 5.45
C THR A 160 11.87 64.11 4.67
N GLY A 161 12.92 63.86 3.89
CA GLY A 161 13.07 62.61 3.14
C GLY A 161 13.18 61.37 4.02
N MET A 162 13.93 61.45 5.11
CA MET A 162 14.03 60.38 6.11
C MET A 162 12.69 60.16 6.82
N ALA A 163 12.00 61.22 7.23
CA ALA A 163 10.69 61.13 7.88
C ALA A 163 9.61 60.57 6.95
N ALA A 164 9.68 60.89 5.66
CA ALA A 164 8.80 60.36 4.63
C ALA A 164 9.21 58.95 4.14
N GLY A 165 10.35 58.42 4.60
CA GLY A 165 10.88 57.14 4.14
C GLY A 165 11.29 57.13 2.65
N THR A 166 11.63 58.28 2.08
CA THR A 166 12.08 58.41 0.68
C THR A 166 13.60 58.47 0.54
N VAL A 167 14.33 58.49 1.66
CA VAL A 167 15.80 58.46 1.71
C VAL A 167 16.26 57.33 2.63
N GLY A 168 17.14 56.45 2.13
CA GLY A 168 17.71 55.33 2.89
C GLY A 168 17.67 54.00 2.14
N LEU A 169 17.99 52.90 2.82
CA LEU A 169 17.90 51.55 2.24
C LEU A 169 16.48 50.98 2.28
N VAL A 170 15.73 51.29 3.34
CA VAL A 170 14.31 50.95 3.46
C VAL A 170 13.53 52.17 2.99
N GLN A 171 12.87 52.05 1.84
CA GLN A 171 12.14 53.14 1.22
C GLN A 171 10.69 52.77 0.99
N GLN A 172 9.81 53.71 1.27
CA GLN A 172 8.41 53.62 0.89
C GLN A 172 8.28 54.01 -0.60
N GLY A 173 7.64 53.16 -1.41
CA GLY A 173 7.32 53.49 -2.80
C GLY A 173 6.51 54.79 -2.86
N GLY A 174 6.80 55.67 -3.83
CA GLY A 174 6.16 56.99 -3.91
C GLY A 174 4.62 56.90 -3.87
N GLY A 175 4.00 57.50 -2.86
CA GLY A 175 2.55 57.55 -2.67
C GLY A 175 2.19 58.30 -1.38
N ALA A 176 1.08 59.03 -1.37
CA ALA A 176 0.62 59.72 -0.17
C ALA A 176 0.24 58.69 0.93
N PRO A 177 0.52 58.96 2.22
CA PRO A 177 0.13 58.07 3.32
C PRO A 177 -1.37 57.71 3.23
N GLY A 178 -1.69 56.42 3.19
CA GLY A 178 -3.08 55.93 3.14
C GLY A 178 -3.60 55.48 1.77
N ALA A 179 -2.76 55.40 0.74
CA ALA A 179 -3.12 54.68 -0.50
C ALA A 179 -2.94 53.16 -0.31
N ASP A 180 -3.92 52.35 -0.78
CA ASP A 180 -4.12 50.94 -0.39
C ASP A 180 -3.05 49.92 -0.86
N ALA A 181 -1.93 50.36 -1.44
CA ALA A 181 -0.80 49.47 -1.72
C ALA A 181 0.48 50.28 -1.93
N ILE A 182 1.07 50.77 -0.84
CA ILE A 182 2.42 51.32 -0.92
C ILE A 182 3.42 50.22 -0.56
N ALA A 183 4.18 49.78 -1.56
CA ALA A 183 5.24 48.80 -1.35
C ALA A 183 6.40 49.42 -0.56
N ILE A 184 6.93 48.69 0.42
CA ILE A 184 8.21 49.01 1.04
C ILE A 184 9.29 48.26 0.27
N ALA A 185 10.23 49.00 -0.31
CA ALA A 185 11.39 48.46 -0.98
C ALA A 185 12.60 48.47 -0.04
N ILE A 186 13.40 47.42 -0.08
CA ILE A 186 14.63 47.32 0.71
C ILE A 186 15.79 47.06 -0.23
N GLY A 187 16.72 48.01 -0.32
CA GLY A 187 17.93 47.91 -1.16
C GLY A 187 17.66 47.82 -2.67
N ALA A 188 16.43 48.11 -3.13
CA ALA A 188 16.02 47.88 -4.52
C ALA A 188 16.89 48.59 -5.57
N THR A 189 17.44 49.77 -5.25
CA THR A 189 18.31 50.55 -6.14
C THR A 189 19.80 50.31 -5.91
N THR A 190 20.17 49.60 -4.84
CA THR A 190 21.56 49.35 -4.43
C THR A 190 21.98 47.89 -4.56
N GLY A 191 21.05 46.96 -4.82
CA GLY A 191 21.29 45.53 -4.93
C GLY A 191 21.27 44.78 -3.58
N GLY A 192 21.63 43.50 -3.62
CA GLY A 192 21.63 42.59 -2.47
C GLY A 192 20.66 41.41 -2.64
N THR A 193 21.10 40.19 -2.33
CA THR A 193 20.28 38.96 -2.43
C THR A 193 19.90 38.39 -1.06
N ILE A 194 20.44 38.95 0.02
CA ILE A 194 20.24 38.49 1.40
C ILE A 194 19.84 39.68 2.27
N MET A 195 18.76 39.51 3.01
CA MET A 195 18.43 40.35 4.16
C MET A 195 18.78 39.57 5.43
N ASP A 196 19.83 39.98 6.11
CA ASP A 196 20.15 39.46 7.43
C ASP A 196 19.44 40.30 8.50
N VAL A 197 18.55 39.66 9.26
CA VAL A 197 17.82 40.27 10.37
C VAL A 197 18.33 39.79 11.73
N SER A 198 19.44 39.05 11.77
CA SER A 198 20.05 38.64 13.02
C SER A 198 20.66 39.85 13.74
N GLY A 199 20.46 39.91 15.05
CA GLY A 199 21.08 40.89 15.93
C GLY A 199 22.28 40.28 16.66
N THR A 200 22.94 41.09 17.49
CA THR A 200 24.00 40.60 18.40
C THR A 200 23.50 39.53 19.37
N ASP A 201 22.19 39.51 19.63
CA ASP A 201 21.50 38.53 20.49
C ASP A 201 20.93 37.34 19.70
N GLY A 202 21.29 37.20 18.42
CA GLY A 202 20.89 36.09 17.55
C GLY A 202 19.65 36.39 16.68
N ALA A 203 18.97 35.30 16.28
CA ALA A 203 17.84 35.36 15.35
C ALA A 203 16.64 36.12 15.91
N GLN A 204 16.04 36.98 15.08
CA GLN A 204 14.91 37.82 15.45
C GLN A 204 13.58 37.26 14.91
N ARG A 205 12.49 37.51 15.64
CA ARG A 205 11.13 37.20 15.14
C ARG A 205 10.64 38.34 14.25
N ILE A 206 10.29 38.02 13.00
CA ILE A 206 9.59 38.95 12.11
C ILE A 206 8.07 38.77 12.35
N THR A 207 7.42 39.77 12.93
CA THR A 207 5.97 39.76 13.21
C THR A 207 5.20 40.55 12.14
N GLY A 208 3.90 40.31 12.01
CA GLY A 208 3.06 40.99 11.02
C GLY A 208 3.16 40.44 9.58
N VAL A 209 3.85 39.30 9.38
CA VAL A 209 3.96 38.64 8.07
C VAL A 209 2.61 38.03 7.68
N ALA A 210 1.96 38.64 6.69
CA ALA A 210 0.76 38.09 6.06
C ALA A 210 1.06 36.76 5.34
N ALA A 211 0.02 36.00 5.01
CA ALA A 211 0.21 34.75 4.26
C ALA A 211 0.75 35.06 2.86
N GLY A 212 1.87 34.41 2.49
CA GLY A 212 2.48 34.56 1.18
C GLY A 212 1.53 34.13 0.07
N ARG A 213 1.48 34.91 -1.02
CA ARG A 213 0.65 34.66 -2.21
C ARG A 213 1.50 34.20 -3.40
N GLU A 214 2.69 34.77 -3.55
CA GLU A 214 3.63 34.43 -4.61
C GLU A 214 4.65 33.38 -4.13
N ALA A 215 5.28 32.67 -5.07
CA ALA A 215 6.24 31.60 -4.76
C ALA A 215 7.50 32.09 -4.02
N THR A 216 7.80 33.40 -4.10
CA THR A 216 8.95 34.04 -3.45
C THR A 216 8.58 34.75 -2.15
N ASP A 217 7.31 34.74 -1.75
CA ASP A 217 6.89 35.37 -0.51
C ASP A 217 7.36 34.56 0.71
N ALA A 218 7.57 35.26 1.82
CA ALA A 218 7.80 34.61 3.09
C ALA A 218 6.55 33.83 3.54
N VAL A 219 6.76 32.62 4.09
CA VAL A 219 5.70 31.79 4.65
C VAL A 219 5.55 32.09 6.14
N ASN A 220 4.33 32.34 6.59
CA ASN A 220 4.06 32.54 8.01
C ASN A 220 3.72 31.22 8.74
N VAL A 221 3.74 31.25 10.08
CA VAL A 221 3.49 30.06 10.92
C VAL A 221 2.10 29.45 10.69
N THR A 222 1.10 30.27 10.34
CA THR A 222 -0.25 29.76 10.04
C THR A 222 -0.26 28.89 8.80
N GLN A 223 0.41 29.29 7.72
CA GLN A 223 0.56 28.47 6.52
C GLN A 223 1.35 27.18 6.81
N LEU A 224 2.43 27.26 7.61
CA LEU A 224 3.18 26.07 8.02
C LEU A 224 2.31 25.09 8.83
N ASN A 225 1.49 25.59 9.74
CA ASN A 225 0.55 24.76 10.51
C ASN A 225 -0.53 24.12 9.65
N GLN A 226 -0.98 24.78 8.57
CA GLN A 226 -1.90 24.17 7.60
C GLN A 226 -1.24 22.98 6.90
N VAL A 227 0.03 23.11 6.48
CA VAL A 227 0.79 22.01 5.89
C VAL A 227 1.01 20.89 6.90
N ALA A 228 1.40 21.22 8.14
CA ALA A 228 1.56 20.22 9.21
C ALA A 228 0.25 19.48 9.50
N GLY A 229 -0.88 20.20 9.50
CA GLY A 229 -2.22 19.60 9.63
C GLY A 229 -2.56 18.67 8.47
N ALA A 230 -2.27 19.07 7.23
CA ALA A 230 -2.46 18.22 6.06
C ALA A 230 -1.60 16.95 6.11
N ILE A 231 -0.33 17.07 6.53
CA ILE A 231 0.57 15.93 6.73
C ILE A 231 0.01 14.99 7.81
N ASN A 232 -0.44 15.54 8.94
CA ASN A 232 -1.02 14.74 10.01
C ASN A 232 -2.31 14.02 9.56
N ALA A 233 -3.14 14.65 8.73
CA ALA A 233 -4.34 14.03 8.18
C ALA A 233 -4.02 12.90 7.18
N VAL A 234 -2.95 13.04 6.39
CA VAL A 234 -2.45 11.96 5.55
C VAL A 234 -1.90 10.84 6.43
N ALA A 235 -1.06 11.17 7.41
CA ALA A 235 -0.46 10.19 8.32
C ALA A 235 -1.51 9.41 9.11
N SER A 236 -2.60 10.04 9.54
CA SER A 236 -3.69 9.37 10.28
C SER A 236 -4.48 8.37 9.44
N ASN A 237 -4.51 8.55 8.11
CA ASN A 237 -5.23 7.67 7.19
C ASN A 237 -4.29 6.68 6.47
N ALA A 238 -2.98 6.85 6.62
CA ALA A 238 -2.00 5.97 6.00
C ALA A 238 -1.83 4.67 6.80
N VAL A 239 -1.48 3.60 6.08
CA VAL A 239 -1.04 2.35 6.71
C VAL A 239 0.43 2.48 7.05
N SER A 240 0.79 2.32 8.33
CA SER A 240 2.16 2.37 8.82
C SER A 240 2.65 0.98 9.22
N TYR A 241 3.97 0.79 9.18
CA TYR A 241 4.61 -0.34 9.84
C TYR A 241 4.52 -0.21 11.37
N ASP A 242 4.54 -1.34 12.05
CA ASP A 242 4.46 -1.39 13.51
C ASP A 242 5.74 -0.85 14.18
N ASP A 243 6.88 -0.95 13.50
CA ASP A 243 8.20 -0.54 13.98
C ASP A 243 9.11 -0.12 12.80
N PRO A 244 10.14 0.73 13.01
CA PRO A 244 11.11 1.09 11.97
C PRO A 244 11.82 -0.07 11.26
N ALA A 245 11.88 -1.27 11.84
CA ALA A 245 12.41 -2.47 11.20
C ALA A 245 11.50 -3.02 10.06
N ARG A 246 10.26 -2.51 9.93
CA ARG A 246 9.32 -2.84 8.84
C ARG A 246 8.96 -4.32 8.70
N VAL A 247 8.94 -5.05 9.81
CA VAL A 247 8.66 -6.49 9.84
C VAL A 247 7.15 -6.79 9.75
N SER A 248 6.31 -5.93 10.32
CA SER A 248 4.85 -6.13 10.34
C SER A 248 4.07 -4.84 10.19
N VAL A 249 2.80 -5.01 9.80
CA VAL A 249 1.77 -3.98 9.76
C VAL A 249 0.56 -4.54 10.49
N THR A 250 0.15 -3.87 11.56
CA THR A 250 -1.09 -4.16 12.29
C THR A 250 -2.17 -3.18 11.84
N LEU A 251 -3.14 -3.67 11.08
CA LEU A 251 -4.27 -2.84 10.62
C LEU A 251 -5.12 -2.38 11.82
N GLY A 252 -5.32 -1.06 11.93
CA GLY A 252 -5.96 -0.42 13.09
C GLY A 252 -4.98 0.14 14.12
N GLY A 253 -3.68 -0.14 13.99
CA GLY A 253 -2.61 0.37 14.84
C GLY A 253 -2.09 -0.65 15.85
N LEU A 254 -0.88 -0.41 16.36
CA LEU A 254 -0.24 -1.23 17.39
C LEU A 254 -1.12 -1.20 18.67
N HIS A 255 -1.58 -2.37 19.12
CA HIS A 255 -2.58 -2.57 20.20
C HIS A 255 -4.06 -2.35 19.83
N ALA A 256 -4.41 -2.29 18.55
CA ALA A 256 -5.81 -2.28 18.15
C ALA A 256 -6.52 -3.56 18.60
N THR A 257 -7.68 -3.42 19.25
CA THR A 257 -8.52 -4.54 19.70
C THR A 257 -9.67 -4.84 18.73
N SER A 258 -9.94 -3.93 17.80
CA SER A 258 -10.94 -4.09 16.74
C SER A 258 -10.25 -4.40 15.42
N THR A 259 -10.76 -5.40 14.68
CA THR A 259 -10.18 -5.81 13.40
C THR A 259 -10.61 -4.88 12.27
N VAL A 260 -9.70 -4.60 11.34
CA VAL A 260 -9.98 -3.80 10.14
C VAL A 260 -10.12 -4.72 8.93
N PRO A 261 -11.25 -4.67 8.19
CA PRO A 261 -11.40 -5.47 6.98
C PRO A 261 -10.55 -4.91 5.83
N LEU A 262 -9.73 -5.76 5.22
CA LEU A 262 -9.00 -5.42 3.99
C LEU A 262 -9.90 -5.70 2.77
N ARG A 263 -10.32 -4.65 2.07
CA ARG A 263 -11.26 -4.71 0.94
C ARG A 263 -10.58 -4.36 -0.39
N ASN A 264 -11.23 -4.74 -1.49
CA ASN A 264 -10.75 -4.50 -2.87
C ASN A 264 -9.37 -5.13 -3.15
N VAL A 265 -9.12 -6.30 -2.57
CA VAL A 265 -7.89 -7.07 -2.79
C VAL A 265 -8.07 -7.91 -4.06
N ALA A 266 -7.26 -7.65 -5.07
CA ALA A 266 -7.18 -8.50 -6.26
C ALA A 266 -6.75 -9.92 -5.89
N SER A 267 -7.04 -10.90 -6.75
CA SER A 267 -6.61 -12.28 -6.49
C SER A 267 -5.08 -12.36 -6.54
N GLY A 268 -4.45 -12.76 -5.44
CA GLY A 268 -3.00 -12.93 -5.36
C GLY A 268 -2.52 -14.07 -6.26
N ALA A 269 -1.27 -14.03 -6.72
CA ALA A 269 -0.71 -15.17 -7.45
C ALA A 269 -0.53 -16.37 -6.50
N LEU A 270 -0.96 -17.57 -6.91
CA LEU A 270 -0.71 -18.80 -6.13
C LEU A 270 0.52 -19.51 -6.68
N SER A 271 1.61 -19.52 -5.93
CA SER A 271 2.84 -20.25 -6.23
C SER A 271 3.59 -20.61 -4.94
N THR A 272 4.60 -21.47 -5.02
CA THR A 272 5.39 -21.91 -3.85
C THR A 272 6.20 -20.80 -3.18
N THR A 273 6.38 -19.66 -3.84
CA THR A 273 7.14 -18.51 -3.33
C THR A 273 6.27 -17.25 -3.21
N SER A 274 4.94 -17.38 -3.29
CA SER A 274 4.04 -16.23 -3.28
C SER A 274 4.05 -15.52 -1.92
N THR A 275 4.09 -14.19 -1.98
CA THR A 275 3.94 -13.28 -0.84
C THR A 275 2.69 -12.40 -0.97
N ASP A 276 1.81 -12.72 -1.92
CA ASP A 276 0.59 -11.96 -2.18
C ASP A 276 -0.50 -12.31 -1.17
N ALA A 277 -1.34 -11.35 -0.82
CA ALA A 277 -2.54 -11.62 -0.04
C ALA A 277 -3.55 -12.44 -0.87
N VAL A 278 -4.14 -13.47 -0.25
CA VAL A 278 -5.25 -14.21 -0.83
C VAL A 278 -6.57 -13.50 -0.52
N ASN A 279 -7.43 -13.36 -1.51
CA ASN A 279 -8.76 -12.75 -1.31
C ASN A 279 -9.84 -13.81 -1.06
N GLY A 280 -11.03 -13.34 -0.65
CA GLY A 280 -12.16 -14.22 -0.33
C GLY A 280 -12.63 -15.08 -1.51
N ALA A 281 -12.50 -14.60 -2.76
CA ALA A 281 -12.91 -15.38 -3.94
C ALA A 281 -12.01 -16.62 -4.15
N GLN A 282 -10.71 -16.51 -3.87
CA GLN A 282 -9.77 -17.62 -3.99
C GLN A 282 -10.02 -18.70 -2.92
N LEU A 283 -10.27 -18.29 -1.68
CA LEU A 283 -10.65 -19.22 -0.61
C LEU A 283 -12.01 -19.86 -0.89
N PHE A 284 -12.97 -19.09 -1.42
CA PHE A 284 -14.28 -19.60 -1.81
C PHE A 284 -14.18 -20.65 -2.93
N ALA A 285 -13.35 -20.45 -3.94
CA ALA A 285 -13.11 -21.44 -4.99
C ALA A 285 -12.55 -22.77 -4.41
N THR A 286 -11.63 -22.67 -3.46
CA THR A 286 -11.11 -23.85 -2.75
C THR A 286 -12.21 -24.55 -1.95
N ASN A 287 -13.06 -23.79 -1.23
CA ASN A 287 -14.16 -24.35 -0.47
C ASN A 287 -15.21 -25.05 -1.35
N GLN A 288 -15.45 -24.56 -2.57
CA GLN A 288 -16.30 -25.26 -3.54
C GLN A 288 -15.70 -26.60 -3.97
N ALA A 289 -14.39 -26.66 -4.24
CA ALA A 289 -13.70 -27.91 -4.57
C ALA A 289 -13.77 -28.91 -3.40
N VAL A 290 -13.61 -28.45 -2.16
CA VAL A 290 -13.76 -29.29 -0.95
C VAL A 290 -15.19 -29.79 -0.79
N GLN A 291 -16.19 -28.96 -1.08
CA GLN A 291 -17.59 -29.37 -1.04
C GLN A 291 -17.88 -30.45 -2.10
N ALA A 292 -17.36 -30.30 -3.32
CA ALA A 292 -17.48 -31.32 -4.37
C ALA A 292 -16.85 -32.66 -3.94
N ASN A 293 -15.67 -32.62 -3.33
CA ASN A 293 -15.05 -33.82 -2.75
C ASN A 293 -15.90 -34.45 -1.65
N THR A 294 -16.50 -33.62 -0.79
CA THR A 294 -17.39 -34.09 0.28
C THR A 294 -18.59 -34.84 -0.29
N SER A 295 -19.24 -34.29 -1.32
CA SER A 295 -20.34 -34.96 -2.03
C SER A 295 -19.89 -36.27 -2.68
N ALA A 296 -18.75 -36.28 -3.36
CA ALA A 296 -18.21 -37.49 -3.98
C ALA A 296 -17.92 -38.61 -2.95
N ILE A 297 -17.44 -38.24 -1.75
CA ILE A 297 -17.22 -39.19 -0.66
C ILE A 297 -18.54 -39.75 -0.14
N THR A 298 -19.58 -38.93 -0.01
CA THR A 298 -20.93 -39.41 0.38
C THR A 298 -21.51 -40.39 -0.63
N GLU A 299 -21.33 -40.12 -1.93
CA GLU A 299 -21.72 -41.03 -3.00
C GLU A 299 -20.93 -42.33 -2.95
N LEU A 300 -19.62 -42.26 -2.73
CA LEU A 300 -18.78 -43.45 -2.57
C LEU A 300 -19.24 -44.27 -1.36
N ALA A 301 -19.52 -43.63 -0.22
CA ALA A 301 -20.03 -44.32 0.97
C ALA A 301 -21.36 -45.02 0.67
N SER A 302 -22.26 -44.38 -0.09
CA SER A 302 -23.52 -44.98 -0.53
C SER A 302 -23.31 -46.15 -1.50
N HIS A 303 -22.35 -46.05 -2.42
CA HIS A 303 -21.96 -47.15 -3.31
C HIS A 303 -21.39 -48.34 -2.51
N VAL A 304 -20.49 -48.09 -1.56
CA VAL A 304 -19.93 -49.13 -0.69
C VAL A 304 -21.02 -49.78 0.16
N GLY A 305 -21.94 -48.99 0.73
CA GLY A 305 -23.09 -49.52 1.46
C GLY A 305 -23.99 -50.41 0.59
N ARG A 306 -24.24 -50.01 -0.66
CA ARG A 306 -24.95 -50.86 -1.64
C ARG A 306 -24.18 -52.14 -1.95
N ILE A 307 -22.86 -52.07 -2.15
CA ILE A 307 -22.03 -53.26 -2.37
C ILE A 307 -22.14 -54.21 -1.16
N GLN A 308 -21.96 -53.70 0.06
CA GLN A 308 -22.09 -54.48 1.29
C GLN A 308 -23.46 -55.14 1.43
N ALA A 309 -24.55 -54.47 1.02
CA ALA A 309 -25.89 -55.05 1.02
C ALA A 309 -26.11 -56.05 -0.15
N SER A 310 -25.47 -55.82 -1.30
CA SER A 310 -25.62 -56.62 -2.53
C SER A 310 -24.71 -57.84 -2.60
N VAL A 311 -23.73 -57.97 -1.71
CA VAL A 311 -23.04 -59.23 -1.43
C VAL A 311 -23.94 -59.95 -0.41
N PRO A 312 -24.91 -60.77 -0.85
CA PRO A 312 -25.77 -61.45 0.09
C PRO A 312 -24.89 -62.32 1.00
N SER A 313 -25.26 -62.45 2.27
CA SER A 313 -24.77 -63.48 3.20
C SER A 313 -25.13 -64.91 2.77
N GLN A 314 -25.37 -65.12 1.47
CA GLN A 314 -25.49 -66.42 0.85
C GLN A 314 -24.10 -67.02 0.83
N PRO A 315 -23.93 -68.28 1.21
CA PRO A 315 -22.67 -68.97 0.97
C PRO A 315 -22.41 -68.85 -0.54
N VAL A 316 -21.39 -68.07 -0.92
CA VAL A 316 -20.65 -68.32 -2.16
C VAL A 316 -20.50 -69.83 -2.17
N PRO A 317 -20.95 -70.56 -3.21
CA PRO A 317 -20.69 -71.98 -3.29
C PRO A 317 -19.17 -72.13 -3.16
N SER A 318 -18.71 -72.48 -1.95
CA SER A 318 -17.43 -73.12 -1.81
C SER A 318 -17.49 -74.29 -2.79
N GLN A 319 -16.35 -74.72 -3.31
CA GLN A 319 -16.26 -75.64 -4.45
C GLN A 319 -16.86 -77.06 -4.21
N GLN A 320 -17.81 -77.22 -3.29
CA GLN A 320 -18.64 -78.39 -2.98
C GLN A 320 -20.15 -78.08 -3.09
N GLY A 321 -20.57 -77.60 -4.27
CA GLY A 321 -21.61 -78.25 -5.07
C GLY A 321 -23.07 -78.35 -4.59
N SER A 322 -23.49 -77.82 -3.44
CA SER A 322 -24.90 -77.91 -3.03
C SER A 322 -25.70 -76.67 -3.46
N LEU A 323 -26.59 -76.84 -4.45
CA LEU A 323 -27.64 -75.90 -4.83
C LEU A 323 -28.89 -76.14 -3.95
N LYS A 324 -29.79 -75.15 -3.82
CA LYS A 324 -31.01 -75.26 -2.99
C LYS A 324 -31.81 -76.55 -3.22
N PHE A 325 -31.84 -77.05 -4.45
CA PHE A 325 -32.59 -78.26 -4.83
C PHE A 325 -31.70 -79.42 -5.31
N VAL A 326 -30.37 -79.25 -5.28
CA VAL A 326 -29.40 -80.29 -5.65
C VAL A 326 -28.33 -80.33 -4.57
N SER A 327 -28.41 -81.30 -3.66
CA SER A 327 -27.37 -81.51 -2.65
C SER A 327 -26.42 -82.62 -3.09
N VAL A 328 -25.12 -82.36 -2.95
CA VAL A 328 -24.06 -83.35 -3.17
C VAL A 328 -23.21 -83.39 -1.92
N ASN A 329 -23.29 -84.49 -1.18
CA ASN A 329 -22.43 -84.74 -0.03
C ASN A 329 -21.30 -85.68 -0.46
N SER A 330 -20.20 -85.12 -0.95
CA SER A 330 -19.02 -85.91 -1.30
C SER A 330 -17.72 -85.16 -1.13
N SER A 331 -16.71 -85.88 -0.66
CA SER A 331 -15.30 -85.48 -0.66
C SER A 331 -14.48 -86.09 -1.82
N GLY A 332 -15.14 -86.85 -2.71
CA GLY A 332 -14.48 -87.51 -3.84
C GLY A 332 -14.15 -86.55 -4.99
N THR A 333 -13.47 -87.07 -6.01
CA THR A 333 -13.11 -86.32 -7.24
C THR A 333 -14.34 -85.78 -7.97
N ALA A 334 -14.17 -84.68 -8.72
CA ALA A 334 -15.26 -84.10 -9.51
C ALA A 334 -15.80 -85.09 -10.55
N ALA A 335 -17.10 -84.98 -10.85
CA ALA A 335 -17.70 -85.70 -11.96
C ALA A 335 -17.17 -85.18 -13.31
N ALA A 336 -17.10 -86.04 -14.32
CA ALA A 336 -16.65 -85.68 -15.66
C ALA A 336 -17.72 -86.06 -16.68
N ALA A 337 -18.23 -85.07 -17.42
CA ALA A 337 -19.11 -85.25 -18.56
C ALA A 337 -18.35 -84.84 -19.83
N SER A 338 -17.68 -85.79 -20.48
CA SER A 338 -16.84 -85.53 -21.66
C SER A 338 -17.52 -85.87 -22.99
N GLY A 339 -18.61 -86.65 -22.97
CA GLY A 339 -19.43 -86.87 -24.15
C GLY A 339 -20.23 -85.62 -24.53
N THR A 340 -20.59 -85.48 -25.81
CA THR A 340 -21.45 -84.38 -26.28
C THR A 340 -22.82 -84.51 -25.61
N GLU A 341 -23.36 -83.43 -25.04
CA GLU A 341 -24.64 -83.45 -24.28
C GLU A 341 -24.66 -84.41 -23.07
N ALA A 342 -23.49 -84.83 -22.56
CA ALA A 342 -23.42 -85.73 -21.42
C ALA A 342 -23.70 -85.03 -20.09
N VAL A 343 -24.17 -85.80 -19.11
CA VAL A 343 -24.42 -85.33 -17.74
C VAL A 343 -23.76 -86.31 -16.76
N ALA A 344 -22.97 -85.80 -15.82
CA ALA A 344 -22.37 -86.61 -14.76
C ALA A 344 -22.69 -86.00 -13.40
N VAL A 345 -23.30 -86.79 -12.50
CA VAL A 345 -23.74 -86.35 -11.17
C VAL A 345 -23.20 -87.32 -10.11
N GLY A 346 -22.50 -86.79 -9.12
CA GLY A 346 -21.84 -87.56 -8.06
C GLY A 346 -20.33 -87.71 -8.28
N SER A 347 -19.58 -87.88 -7.19
CA SER A 347 -18.11 -87.90 -7.26
C SER A 347 -17.57 -89.03 -8.12
N ASN A 348 -16.56 -88.74 -8.93
CA ASN A 348 -15.96 -89.71 -9.86
C ASN A 348 -16.98 -90.31 -10.86
N GLY A 349 -18.16 -89.71 -11.04
CA GLY A 349 -19.12 -90.08 -12.07
C GLY A 349 -18.58 -89.65 -13.44
N THR A 350 -18.61 -90.54 -14.42
CA THR A 350 -17.96 -90.35 -15.73
C THR A 350 -18.96 -90.62 -16.84
N ALA A 351 -19.41 -89.60 -17.56
CA ALA A 351 -20.25 -89.75 -18.74
C ALA A 351 -19.43 -89.41 -20.00
N SER A 352 -18.86 -90.44 -20.62
CA SER A 352 -17.92 -90.31 -21.73
C SER A 352 -18.57 -90.46 -23.11
N ALA A 353 -19.76 -91.07 -23.18
CA ALA A 353 -20.53 -91.23 -24.41
C ALA A 353 -21.51 -90.07 -24.66
N ASN A 354 -21.94 -89.89 -25.91
CA ASN A 354 -22.82 -88.81 -26.33
C ASN A 354 -24.25 -89.00 -25.79
N ASN A 355 -24.87 -87.91 -25.34
CA ASN A 355 -26.21 -87.91 -24.76
C ASN A 355 -26.38 -88.98 -23.66
N ALA A 356 -25.33 -89.16 -22.86
CA ALA A 356 -25.28 -90.16 -21.80
C ALA A 356 -25.31 -89.50 -20.41
N VAL A 357 -25.90 -90.19 -19.43
CA VAL A 357 -26.03 -89.72 -18.05
C VAL A 357 -25.37 -90.71 -17.11
N ALA A 358 -24.35 -90.29 -16.37
CA ALA A 358 -23.74 -91.05 -15.28
C ALA A 358 -24.31 -90.54 -13.94
N LEU A 359 -25.16 -91.34 -13.29
CA LEU A 359 -25.91 -90.92 -12.10
C LEU A 359 -25.50 -91.69 -10.83
N GLY A 360 -24.71 -91.01 -10.00
CA GLY A 360 -24.21 -91.49 -8.71
C GLY A 360 -22.68 -91.59 -8.67
N PRO A 361 -22.08 -91.72 -7.47
CA PRO A 361 -20.63 -91.72 -7.34
C PRO A 361 -19.97 -92.94 -8.01
N GLY A 362 -18.89 -92.72 -8.76
CA GLY A 362 -18.14 -93.77 -9.47
C GLY A 362 -18.89 -94.43 -10.63
N THR A 363 -20.03 -93.88 -11.05
CA THR A 363 -20.77 -94.37 -12.22
C THR A 363 -20.03 -94.07 -13.53
N VAL A 364 -20.22 -94.92 -14.53
CA VAL A 364 -19.59 -94.77 -15.85
C VAL A 364 -20.65 -95.01 -16.92
N ALA A 365 -20.86 -94.02 -17.79
CA ALA A 365 -21.77 -94.08 -18.93
C ALA A 365 -20.96 -93.99 -20.24
N GLU A 366 -20.64 -95.16 -20.80
CA GLU A 366 -19.79 -95.36 -21.99
C GLU A 366 -20.57 -95.72 -23.26
N ARG A 367 -21.90 -95.66 -23.22
CA ARG A 367 -22.78 -95.93 -24.37
C ARG A 367 -23.64 -94.72 -24.69
N ASP A 368 -23.70 -94.36 -25.97
CA ASP A 368 -24.53 -93.25 -26.43
C ASP A 368 -26.00 -93.47 -26.05
N ASN A 369 -26.72 -92.40 -25.72
CA ASN A 369 -28.15 -92.42 -25.39
C ASN A 369 -28.50 -93.34 -24.21
N THR A 370 -27.67 -93.37 -23.15
CA THR A 370 -27.93 -94.21 -21.96
C THR A 370 -27.91 -93.43 -20.66
N VAL A 371 -28.64 -93.95 -19.66
CA VAL A 371 -28.49 -93.56 -18.25
C VAL A 371 -27.83 -94.71 -17.51
N SER A 372 -26.60 -94.50 -17.03
CA SER A 372 -25.86 -95.46 -16.23
C SER A 372 -26.00 -95.15 -14.75
N PHE A 373 -26.39 -96.16 -13.99
CA PHE A 373 -26.44 -96.15 -12.53
C PHE A 373 -25.28 -96.94 -11.91
N GLY A 374 -24.31 -97.38 -12.72
CA GLY A 374 -23.27 -98.32 -12.31
C GLY A 374 -21.97 -98.13 -13.09
N ASN A 375 -21.05 -99.07 -12.92
CA ASN A 375 -19.79 -99.15 -13.65
C ASN A 375 -19.51 -100.62 -13.94
N ALA A 376 -19.57 -100.98 -15.23
CA ALA A 376 -19.37 -102.35 -15.68
C ALA A 376 -17.94 -102.86 -15.44
N ALA A 377 -16.93 -101.99 -15.53
CA ALA A 377 -15.54 -102.35 -15.32
C ALA A 377 -15.22 -102.71 -13.87
N THR A 378 -15.94 -102.14 -12.90
CA THR A 378 -15.77 -102.43 -11.47
C THR A 378 -16.84 -103.34 -10.87
N GLY A 379 -17.87 -103.70 -11.66
CA GLY A 379 -19.04 -104.45 -11.20
C GLY A 379 -20.00 -103.65 -10.32
N LEU A 380 -19.79 -102.34 -10.18
CA LEU A 380 -20.67 -101.46 -9.40
C LEU A 380 -22.05 -101.41 -10.06
N THR A 381 -23.08 -101.83 -9.33
CA THR A 381 -24.49 -101.70 -9.72
C THR A 381 -25.27 -101.01 -8.62
N ARG A 382 -26.41 -100.41 -8.98
CA ARG A 382 -27.36 -99.81 -8.05
C ARG A 382 -28.73 -100.42 -8.28
N THR A 383 -29.47 -100.61 -7.20
CA THR A 383 -30.88 -100.99 -7.29
C THR A 383 -31.70 -99.76 -7.68
N LEU A 384 -32.58 -99.93 -8.66
CA LEU A 384 -33.61 -98.94 -8.96
C LEU A 384 -34.87 -99.34 -8.19
N THR A 385 -35.23 -98.58 -7.16
CA THR A 385 -36.34 -98.88 -6.25
C THR A 385 -37.53 -97.95 -6.51
N ASN A 386 -38.71 -98.34 -6.02
CA ASN A 386 -39.97 -97.60 -6.20
C ASN A 386 -40.37 -97.41 -7.68
N VAL A 387 -40.09 -98.41 -8.51
CA VAL A 387 -40.51 -98.43 -9.92
C VAL A 387 -41.96 -98.91 -10.01
N SER A 388 -42.86 -97.99 -10.35
CA SER A 388 -44.26 -98.29 -10.67
C SER A 388 -44.39 -99.28 -11.83
N THR A 389 -45.54 -99.92 -11.96
CA THR A 389 -45.80 -100.85 -13.08
C THR A 389 -45.74 -100.12 -14.42
N GLY A 390 -44.92 -100.61 -15.35
CA GLY A 390 -44.83 -100.06 -16.70
C GLY A 390 -46.14 -100.21 -17.47
N VAL A 391 -46.54 -99.17 -18.20
CA VAL A 391 -47.78 -99.11 -18.97
C VAL A 391 -47.47 -99.07 -20.47
N ALA A 392 -46.49 -98.27 -20.89
CA ALA A 392 -46.04 -98.19 -22.28
C ALA A 392 -45.00 -99.29 -22.60
N SER A 393 -44.81 -99.57 -23.89
CA SER A 393 -43.83 -100.56 -24.37
C SER A 393 -42.37 -100.18 -24.07
N THR A 394 -42.11 -98.92 -23.74
CA THR A 394 -40.79 -98.37 -23.41
C THR A 394 -40.57 -98.16 -21.91
N ASP A 395 -41.56 -98.51 -21.08
CA ASP A 395 -41.43 -98.38 -19.63
C ASP A 395 -40.59 -99.52 -19.05
N ALA A 396 -39.92 -99.25 -17.93
CA ALA A 396 -39.26 -100.30 -17.18
C ALA A 396 -40.30 -101.28 -16.60
N VAL A 397 -40.03 -102.57 -16.72
CA VAL A 397 -40.85 -103.64 -16.11
C VAL A 397 -40.40 -103.82 -14.65
N ASN A 398 -41.32 -103.75 -13.70
CA ASN A 398 -40.99 -104.02 -12.31
C ASN A 398 -41.08 -105.53 -11.98
N VAL A 399 -40.52 -105.94 -10.83
CA VAL A 399 -40.47 -107.35 -10.42
C VAL A 399 -41.87 -107.96 -10.24
N GLN A 400 -42.86 -107.14 -9.84
CA GLN A 400 -44.25 -107.58 -9.73
C GLN A 400 -44.82 -108.02 -11.08
N GLN A 401 -44.66 -107.20 -12.13
CA GLN A 401 -45.10 -107.53 -13.49
C GLN A 401 -44.43 -108.80 -14.04
N LEU A 402 -43.14 -108.99 -13.77
CA LEU A 402 -42.43 -110.22 -14.15
C LEU A 402 -42.99 -111.44 -13.40
N ASN A 403 -43.23 -111.32 -12.09
CA ASN A 403 -43.81 -112.39 -11.28
C ASN A 403 -45.23 -112.74 -11.72
N ASP A 404 -46.05 -111.75 -12.07
CA ASP A 404 -47.41 -111.96 -12.58
C ASP A 404 -47.40 -112.67 -13.93
N SER A 405 -46.50 -112.27 -14.83
CA SER A 405 -46.28 -112.94 -16.12
C SER A 405 -45.82 -114.39 -15.95
N LEU A 406 -44.81 -114.63 -15.08
CA LEU A 406 -44.34 -115.97 -14.76
C LEU A 406 -45.41 -116.82 -14.07
N GLY A 407 -46.24 -116.21 -13.24
CA GLY A 407 -47.39 -116.86 -12.61
C GLY A 407 -48.41 -117.34 -13.65
N SER A 408 -48.72 -116.51 -14.64
CA SER A 408 -49.61 -116.86 -15.76
C SER A 408 -49.06 -118.04 -16.57
N VAL A 409 -47.76 -118.03 -16.91
CA VAL A 409 -47.10 -119.13 -17.63
C VAL A 409 -47.12 -120.44 -16.83
N ARG A 410 -46.84 -120.40 -15.52
CA ARG A 410 -46.90 -121.61 -14.66
C ARG A 410 -48.31 -122.20 -14.63
N ASN A 411 -49.33 -121.36 -14.51
CA ASN A 411 -50.72 -121.81 -14.50
C ASN A 411 -51.12 -122.47 -15.84
N GLN A 412 -50.66 -121.92 -16.97
CA GLN A 412 -50.91 -122.51 -18.28
C GLN A 412 -50.26 -123.89 -18.43
N ILE A 413 -49.00 -124.04 -18.00
CA ILE A 413 -48.29 -125.34 -18.03
C ILE A 413 -49.02 -126.39 -17.18
N GLU A 414 -49.51 -126.03 -15.99
CA GLU A 414 -50.29 -126.95 -15.15
C GLU A 414 -51.66 -127.31 -15.74
N HIS A 415 -52.25 -126.41 -16.52
CA HIS A 415 -53.49 -126.66 -17.25
C HIS A 415 -53.26 -127.69 -18.37
N ASP A 416 -52.29 -127.44 -19.25
CA ASP A 416 -51.95 -128.32 -20.37
C ASP A 416 -51.52 -129.71 -19.89
N ARG A 417 -50.74 -129.79 -18.80
CA ARG A 417 -50.35 -131.06 -18.18
C ARG A 417 -51.56 -131.88 -17.72
N ARG A 418 -52.56 -131.24 -17.14
CA ARG A 418 -53.78 -131.93 -16.66
C ARG A 418 -54.66 -132.38 -17.82
N ASP A 419 -54.78 -131.60 -18.89
CA ASP A 419 -55.53 -131.96 -20.09
C ASP A 419 -54.89 -133.17 -20.81
N ALA A 420 -53.56 -133.18 -20.93
CA ALA A 420 -52.82 -134.33 -21.47
C ALA A 420 -53.01 -135.61 -20.62
N ASN A 421 -52.99 -135.49 -19.28
CA ASN A 421 -53.26 -136.61 -18.38
C ASN A 421 -54.69 -137.13 -18.53
N GLY A 422 -55.69 -136.25 -18.71
CA GLY A 422 -57.08 -136.61 -18.98
C GLY A 422 -57.25 -137.35 -20.30
N GLY A 423 -56.59 -136.88 -21.37
CA GLY A 423 -56.54 -137.56 -22.66
C GLY A 423 -55.92 -138.96 -22.58
N THR A 424 -54.86 -139.12 -21.77
CA THR A 424 -54.24 -140.44 -21.54
C THR A 424 -55.19 -141.37 -20.76
N ALA A 425 -55.86 -140.87 -19.72
CA ALA A 425 -56.87 -141.65 -18.99
C ALA A 425 -58.02 -142.09 -19.93
N SER A 426 -58.42 -141.23 -20.87
CA SER A 426 -59.39 -141.52 -21.94
C SER A 426 -58.92 -142.67 -22.85
N ALA A 427 -57.66 -142.64 -23.29
CA ALA A 427 -57.09 -143.74 -24.07
C ALA A 427 -57.07 -145.06 -23.30
N VAL A 428 -56.72 -145.04 -22.00
CA VAL A 428 -56.79 -146.22 -21.12
C VAL A 428 -58.22 -146.75 -21.00
N ALA A 429 -59.21 -145.85 -20.86
CA ALA A 429 -60.62 -146.22 -20.78
C ALA A 429 -61.13 -146.85 -22.09
N ILE A 430 -60.70 -146.34 -23.24
CA ILE A 430 -61.06 -146.90 -24.56
C ILE A 430 -60.41 -148.27 -24.74
N ALA A 431 -59.14 -148.42 -24.36
CA ALA A 431 -58.40 -149.67 -24.51
C ALA A 431 -58.97 -150.82 -23.65
N SER A 432 -59.60 -150.50 -22.51
CA SER A 432 -60.22 -151.49 -21.63
C SER A 432 -61.61 -151.96 -22.09
N LEU A 433 -62.15 -151.41 -23.19
CA LEU A 433 -63.43 -151.84 -23.74
C LEU A 433 -63.32 -153.25 -24.36
N PRO A 434 -64.13 -154.23 -23.95
CA PRO A 434 -64.22 -155.53 -24.62
C PRO A 434 -64.60 -155.44 -26.11
N GLN A 435 -64.17 -156.43 -26.88
CA GLN A 435 -64.54 -156.61 -28.29
C GLN A 435 -65.61 -157.71 -28.42
N ALA A 436 -66.44 -157.67 -29.46
CA ALA A 436 -67.46 -158.69 -29.69
C ALA A 436 -66.81 -160.08 -29.96
N PRO A 437 -67.21 -161.16 -29.25
CA PRO A 437 -66.47 -162.43 -29.27
C PRO A 437 -66.82 -163.36 -30.44
N SER A 438 -67.98 -163.21 -31.09
CA SER A 438 -68.47 -164.17 -32.10
C SER A 438 -69.16 -163.51 -33.31
N PRO A 439 -69.11 -164.12 -34.51
CA PRO A 439 -69.75 -163.60 -35.72
C PRO A 439 -71.27 -163.42 -35.57
N GLY A 440 -71.80 -162.30 -36.09
CA GLY A 440 -73.22 -161.92 -36.04
C GLY A 440 -73.63 -161.12 -34.80
N THR A 441 -72.72 -160.94 -33.82
CA THR A 441 -73.03 -160.24 -32.57
C THR A 441 -72.49 -158.80 -32.55
N SER A 442 -73.23 -157.92 -31.87
CA SER A 442 -72.80 -156.56 -31.56
C SER A 442 -72.78 -156.37 -30.04
N VAL A 443 -71.72 -155.78 -29.51
CA VAL A 443 -71.53 -155.50 -28.07
C VAL A 443 -71.38 -154.00 -27.89
N VAL A 444 -72.19 -153.44 -27.00
CA VAL A 444 -71.95 -152.12 -26.41
C VAL A 444 -71.21 -152.34 -25.09
N ALA A 445 -70.05 -151.72 -24.94
CA ALA A 445 -69.21 -151.81 -23.76
C ALA A 445 -68.99 -150.42 -23.15
N ILE A 446 -68.75 -150.40 -21.85
CA ILE A 446 -68.32 -149.21 -21.10
C ILE A 446 -67.03 -149.56 -20.36
N GLY A 447 -66.03 -148.70 -20.46
CA GLY A 447 -64.69 -148.87 -19.89
C GLY A 447 -64.32 -147.68 -19.03
N GLY A 448 -63.62 -147.92 -17.94
CA GLY A 448 -63.04 -146.87 -17.10
C GLY A 448 -61.52 -146.83 -17.28
N GLY A 449 -60.93 -145.65 -17.15
CA GLY A 449 -59.48 -145.46 -17.16
C GLY A 449 -59.08 -144.40 -16.15
N SER A 450 -57.96 -144.59 -15.47
CA SER A 450 -57.37 -143.57 -14.61
C SER A 450 -55.87 -143.42 -14.91
N TYR A 451 -55.39 -142.17 -14.90
CA TYR A 451 -53.98 -141.87 -15.10
C TYR A 451 -53.63 -140.55 -14.38
N ALA A 452 -52.58 -140.59 -13.54
CA ALA A 452 -52.03 -139.42 -12.83
C ALA A 452 -53.09 -138.49 -12.18
N GLY A 453 -54.09 -139.08 -11.51
CA GLY A 453 -55.17 -138.35 -10.82
C GLY A 453 -56.31 -137.84 -11.70
N GLN A 454 -56.28 -138.11 -13.01
CA GLN A 454 -57.43 -137.93 -13.91
C GLN A 454 -58.14 -139.26 -14.14
N SER A 455 -59.45 -139.19 -14.35
CA SER A 455 -60.29 -140.35 -14.63
C SER A 455 -61.04 -140.15 -15.95
N ALA A 456 -61.33 -141.24 -16.64
CA ALA A 456 -62.07 -141.22 -17.89
C ALA A 456 -63.04 -142.39 -17.99
N MET A 457 -64.09 -142.16 -18.75
CA MET A 457 -65.10 -143.14 -19.09
C MET A 457 -65.18 -143.23 -20.61
N ALA A 458 -65.12 -144.44 -21.13
CA ALA A 458 -65.29 -144.74 -22.54
C ALA A 458 -66.53 -145.59 -22.74
N VAL A 459 -67.19 -145.39 -23.87
CA VAL A 459 -68.27 -146.21 -24.38
C VAL A 459 -67.87 -146.64 -25.78
N GLY A 460 -68.03 -147.92 -26.10
CA GLY A 460 -67.77 -148.39 -27.45
C GLY A 460 -68.75 -149.42 -27.91
N LEU A 461 -68.95 -149.46 -29.21
CA LEU A 461 -69.71 -150.47 -29.91
C LEU A 461 -68.72 -151.30 -30.73
N SER A 462 -68.75 -152.62 -30.58
CA SER A 462 -68.03 -153.54 -31.45
C SER A 462 -69.03 -154.47 -32.12
N THR A 463 -68.95 -154.64 -33.43
CA THR A 463 -69.79 -155.58 -34.19
C THR A 463 -68.92 -156.52 -35.01
N TYR A 464 -69.27 -157.79 -34.99
CA TYR A 464 -68.59 -158.83 -35.75
C TYR A 464 -69.47 -159.22 -36.94
N ALA A 465 -69.25 -158.60 -38.09
CA ALA A 465 -70.02 -158.81 -39.32
C ALA A 465 -69.25 -159.71 -40.29
N GLY A 466 -69.66 -160.99 -40.35
CA GLY A 466 -68.97 -162.00 -41.16
C GLY A 466 -67.57 -162.29 -40.61
N ARG A 467 -66.53 -162.01 -41.41
CA ARG A 467 -65.12 -162.10 -41.00
C ARG A 467 -64.53 -160.76 -40.53
N TRP A 468 -65.32 -159.69 -40.50
CA TRP A 468 -64.83 -158.37 -40.07
C TRP A 468 -65.35 -158.01 -38.69
N ILE A 469 -64.50 -157.45 -37.84
CA ILE A 469 -64.84 -156.87 -36.56
C ILE A 469 -64.63 -155.37 -36.66
N PHE A 470 -65.71 -154.61 -36.58
CA PHE A 470 -65.66 -153.16 -36.46
C PHE A 470 -65.78 -152.78 -34.99
N LYS A 471 -65.01 -151.79 -34.56
CA LYS A 471 -65.08 -151.22 -33.22
C LYS A 471 -65.11 -149.70 -33.34
N ALA A 472 -66.13 -149.08 -32.78
CA ALA A 472 -66.21 -147.65 -32.57
C ALA A 472 -66.20 -147.39 -31.07
N SER A 473 -65.51 -146.34 -30.65
CA SER A 473 -65.37 -145.96 -29.24
C SER A 473 -65.34 -144.45 -29.12
N GLY A 474 -65.90 -143.95 -28.04
CA GLY A 474 -65.82 -142.56 -27.60
C GLY A 474 -65.57 -142.52 -26.11
N SER A 475 -64.79 -141.57 -25.62
CA SER A 475 -64.55 -141.37 -24.21
C SER A 475 -64.62 -139.91 -23.83
N THR A 476 -64.91 -139.67 -22.56
CA THR A 476 -64.77 -138.38 -21.90
C THR A 476 -63.98 -138.57 -20.61
N ASN A 477 -63.37 -137.50 -20.12
CA ASN A 477 -62.58 -137.53 -18.88
C ASN A 477 -62.93 -136.40 -17.92
N THR A 478 -62.30 -136.41 -16.75
CA THR A 478 -62.47 -135.40 -15.70
C THR A 478 -62.05 -133.98 -16.09
N ARG A 479 -61.41 -133.78 -17.25
CA ARG A 479 -61.13 -132.47 -17.85
C ARG A 479 -62.20 -132.03 -18.87
N GLY A 480 -63.19 -132.89 -19.14
CA GLY A 480 -64.26 -132.64 -20.10
C GLY A 480 -63.82 -132.76 -21.57
N THR A 481 -62.59 -133.22 -21.84
CA THR A 481 -62.14 -133.46 -23.22
C THR A 481 -62.67 -134.81 -23.70
N VAL A 482 -63.03 -134.87 -24.99
CA VAL A 482 -63.62 -136.05 -25.63
C VAL A 482 -62.61 -136.64 -26.61
N ALA A 483 -62.48 -137.96 -26.61
CA ALA A 483 -61.73 -138.70 -27.63
C ALA A 483 -62.66 -139.69 -28.31
N ALA A 484 -62.46 -139.94 -29.60
CA ALA A 484 -63.20 -140.97 -30.33
C ALA A 484 -62.25 -141.72 -31.24
N GLY A 485 -62.48 -143.02 -31.40
CA GLY A 485 -61.67 -143.90 -32.23
C GLY A 485 -62.53 -144.97 -32.87
N VAL A 486 -62.28 -145.24 -34.15
CA VAL A 486 -62.90 -146.33 -34.90
C VAL A 486 -61.80 -147.22 -35.48
N GLY A 487 -62.03 -148.52 -35.52
CA GLY A 487 -61.11 -149.50 -36.09
C GLY A 487 -61.86 -150.67 -36.69
N ALA A 488 -61.23 -151.35 -37.63
CA ALA A 488 -61.73 -152.57 -38.25
C ALA A 488 -60.62 -153.62 -38.23
N GLY A 489 -60.94 -154.85 -37.84
CA GLY A 489 -60.05 -155.99 -37.89
C GLY A 489 -60.68 -157.12 -38.70
N TYR A 490 -59.88 -157.88 -39.45
CA TYR A 490 -60.35 -159.07 -40.15
C TYR A 490 -59.96 -160.30 -39.36
N ALA A 491 -60.92 -161.17 -39.06
CA ALA A 491 -60.70 -162.46 -38.45
C ALA A 491 -60.60 -163.53 -39.54
N GLY A 492 -59.35 -163.99 -39.73
CA GLY A 492 -58.98 -165.08 -40.61
C GLY A 492 -59.52 -166.42 -40.15
#